data_AF-A0AAQ0QD88-F1
#
_entry.id   AF-A0AAQ0QD88-F1
#
_cell.length_a   1.000
_cell.length_b   1.000
_cell.length_c   1.000
_cell.angle_alpha   90.00
_cell.angle_beta   90.00
_cell.angle_gamma   90.00
#
_symmetry.space_group_name_H-M   'P 1'
#
loop_
_entity.id
_entity.type
_entity.pdbx_description
1 polymer ?
#
loop_
_entity_poly.entity_id
_entity_poly.type
_entity_poly.pdbx_seq_one_letter_code
_entity_poly.pdbx_strand_id
1 'polypeptide(L)'
;MRNTPQRLRSFAPPTRDKIFIWSAVVAGCCIMALLGRHAAIHRFGTDQFTGNVLFAVFFVLSIGLYCGFQSVIEDVFNRLSTLFRRREVMAIAETTTGEQIAIPSVEEPEPAMMGYSAPVQGVVAENCPEMTFPNDYNEEIEEDVEYLTLEDGTRIKIGAIDIDDVVFDNLEDNITEYSSLQERDEARGDYPYFEDYIGGHGLEDVLESDTLYNEWVSLQPKHIRKELELGIYRVRAYPKSDASIGCFTKTAKENRIKQDDGKIRIEEWEEEAYIDANGDVYYSDQIEAALQALKTDKQHSEIQKQLLLQHEQCNAAHAELAEEDMKFSLAQIEFICAYITFMMQPYLEADELQKLHHNAKIWTVNAMPPFTPVNLRSNHLTKEDLKHLGYNVGKFLRLQGGVIARFVKKVFEKPFENTHIRTIEQKLREKKSNKERIPIHTNDQMDKLFKHFQRYGNINLDILNRA
;
A
#
# COMPACT_ATOMS: atom_id res chain seq x y z
N MET A 1 12.28 64.45 -19.54
CA MET A 1 13.47 63.60 -19.35
C MET A 1 13.57 63.33 -17.85
N ARG A 2 13.48 62.12 -17.30
CA ARG A 2 13.92 60.81 -17.78
C ARG A 2 12.91 59.72 -17.40
N ASN A 3 12.56 58.89 -18.37
CA ASN A 3 12.05 57.54 -18.18
C ASN A 3 13.22 56.63 -17.77
N THR A 4 13.09 55.82 -16.72
CA THR A 4 13.81 54.54 -16.58
C THR A 4 12.96 53.59 -15.70
N PRO A 5 12.79 52.30 -16.05
CA PRO A 5 11.69 51.48 -15.56
C PRO A 5 12.08 50.61 -14.35
N GLN A 6 11.18 50.42 -13.38
CA GLN A 6 11.27 49.30 -12.44
C GLN A 6 10.64 48.04 -13.08
N ARG A 7 11.37 47.43 -14.01
CA ARG A 7 11.34 45.96 -14.16
C ARG A 7 12.19 45.38 -13.04
N LEU A 8 11.78 44.23 -12.48
CA LEU A 8 12.39 43.45 -11.39
C LEU A 8 11.81 43.70 -9.97
N ARG A 9 10.50 43.51 -9.80
CA ARG A 9 9.94 42.95 -8.55
C ARG A 9 9.26 41.63 -8.87
N SER A 10 10.02 40.58 -9.14
CA SER A 10 9.45 39.25 -9.36
C SER A 10 10.40 38.11 -8.99
N PHE A 11 11.16 38.24 -7.91
CA PHE A 11 11.85 37.09 -7.29
C PHE A 11 11.97 37.32 -5.77
N ALA A 12 10.84 37.56 -5.12
CA ALA A 12 10.77 37.22 -3.70
C ALA A 12 10.57 35.69 -3.64
N PRO A 13 11.40 34.93 -2.88
CA PRO A 13 11.17 33.50 -2.72
C PRO A 13 9.75 33.30 -2.19
N PRO A 14 9.00 32.28 -2.68
CA PRO A 14 7.67 31.99 -2.17
C PRO A 14 7.78 31.85 -0.65
N THR A 15 6.94 32.60 0.07
CA THR A 15 6.85 32.46 1.53
C THR A 15 6.62 30.99 1.87
N ARG A 16 7.22 30.51 2.96
CA ARG A 16 7.24 29.09 3.35
C ARG A 16 5.85 28.43 3.26
N ASP A 17 4.81 29.18 3.62
CA ASP A 17 3.41 28.76 3.57
C ASP A 17 2.91 28.47 2.15
N LYS A 18 3.38 29.22 1.15
CA LYS A 18 3.08 28.91 -0.26
C LYS A 18 3.71 27.59 -0.63
N ILE A 19 4.99 27.36 -0.31
CA ILE A 19 5.70 26.11 -0.64
C ILE A 19 4.96 24.88 -0.07
N PHE A 20 4.46 24.97 1.17
CA PHE A 20 3.65 23.91 1.77
C PHE A 20 2.34 23.67 0.98
N ILE A 21 1.62 24.72 0.60
CA ILE A 21 0.40 24.61 -0.20
C ILE A 21 0.68 23.98 -1.57
N TRP A 22 1.75 24.40 -2.26
CA TRP A 22 2.17 23.82 -3.54
C TRP A 22 2.50 22.33 -3.40
N SER A 23 3.21 21.95 -2.33
CA SER A 23 3.58 20.55 -2.07
C SER A 23 2.37 19.66 -1.77
N ALA A 24 1.39 20.17 -1.01
CA ALA A 24 0.17 19.43 -0.67
C ALA A 24 -0.70 19.17 -1.89
N VAL A 25 -0.78 20.14 -2.82
CA VAL A 25 -1.56 19.95 -4.06
C VAL A 25 -0.90 18.95 -4.99
N VAL A 26 0.43 18.97 -5.13
CA VAL A 26 1.16 17.98 -5.93
C VAL A 26 1.00 16.57 -5.33
N ALA A 27 1.07 16.44 -4.01
CA ALA A 27 0.79 15.18 -3.31
C ALA A 27 -0.64 14.68 -3.57
N GLY A 28 -1.64 15.57 -3.52
CA GLY A 28 -3.02 15.25 -3.87
C GLY A 28 -3.19 14.78 -5.32
N CYS A 29 -2.49 15.42 -6.28
CA CYS A 29 -2.47 14.98 -7.67
C CYS A 29 -1.82 13.61 -7.84
N CYS A 30 -0.73 13.31 -7.11
CA CYS A 30 -0.11 11.98 -7.08
C CYS A 30 -1.10 10.92 -6.58
N ILE A 31 -1.78 11.17 -5.47
CA ILE A 31 -2.75 10.22 -4.89
C ILE A 31 -3.89 9.93 -5.86
N MET A 32 -4.46 10.97 -6.48
CA MET A 32 -5.52 10.79 -7.48
C MET A 32 -5.06 10.01 -8.71
N ALA A 33 -3.82 10.23 -9.18
CA ALA A 33 -3.25 9.46 -10.28
C ALA A 33 -2.98 8.00 -9.90
N LEU A 34 -2.54 7.73 -8.67
CA LEU A 34 -2.36 6.38 -8.13
C LEU A 34 -3.69 5.63 -8.02
N LEU A 35 -4.76 6.30 -7.58
CA LEU A 35 -6.12 5.73 -7.57
C LEU A 35 -6.60 5.43 -8.99
N GLY A 36 -6.34 6.30 -9.97
CA GLY A 36 -6.63 6.07 -11.38
C GLY A 36 -5.89 4.84 -11.93
N ARG A 37 -4.60 4.67 -11.58
CA ARG A 37 -3.80 3.49 -11.92
C ARG A 37 -4.34 2.23 -11.26
N HIS A 38 -4.64 2.28 -9.97
CA HIS A 38 -5.19 1.16 -9.22
C HIS A 38 -6.52 0.69 -9.81
N ALA A 39 -7.41 1.64 -10.13
CA ALA A 39 -8.66 1.35 -10.82
C ALA A 39 -8.43 0.74 -12.22
N ALA A 40 -7.48 1.24 -13.01
CA ALA A 40 -7.17 0.66 -14.32
C ALA A 40 -6.77 -0.82 -14.22
N ILE A 41 -5.90 -1.16 -13.26
CA ILE A 41 -5.38 -2.52 -13.09
C ILE A 41 -6.45 -3.45 -12.47
N HIS A 42 -7.12 -3.04 -11.38
CA HIS A 42 -8.05 -3.91 -10.66
C HIS A 42 -9.49 -3.91 -11.19
N ARG A 43 -9.97 -2.78 -11.72
CA ARG A 43 -11.35 -2.64 -12.23
C ARG A 43 -11.42 -3.02 -13.71
N PHE A 44 -10.46 -2.57 -14.51
CA PHE A 44 -10.48 -2.75 -15.97
C PHE A 44 -9.55 -3.87 -16.47
N GLY A 45 -8.67 -4.41 -15.60
CA GLY A 45 -7.83 -5.55 -15.93
C GLY A 45 -6.77 -5.25 -16.99
N THR A 46 -6.35 -4.00 -17.12
CA THR A 46 -5.29 -3.59 -18.06
C THR A 46 -3.91 -4.07 -17.59
N ASP A 47 -2.97 -4.21 -18.53
CA ASP A 47 -1.61 -4.62 -18.19
C ASP A 47 -0.82 -3.51 -17.46
N GLN A 48 0.26 -3.91 -16.80
CA GLN A 48 1.05 -3.03 -15.92
C GLN A 48 1.73 -1.88 -16.67
N PHE A 49 2.05 -2.06 -17.95
CA PHE A 49 2.60 -0.99 -18.80
C PHE A 49 1.52 0.05 -19.12
N THR A 50 0.33 -0.40 -19.53
CA THR A 50 -0.83 0.48 -19.78
C THR A 50 -1.26 1.24 -18.51
N GLY A 51 -1.22 0.59 -17.34
CA GLY A 51 -1.49 1.25 -16.05
C GLY A 51 -0.49 2.37 -15.73
N ASN A 52 0.80 2.17 -16.03
CA ASN A 52 1.83 3.19 -15.81
C ASN A 52 1.72 4.36 -16.82
N VAL A 53 1.31 4.08 -18.07
CA VAL A 53 1.04 5.14 -19.06
C VAL A 53 -0.16 5.99 -18.63
N LEU A 54 -1.23 5.38 -18.13
CA LEU A 54 -2.39 6.11 -17.61
C LEU A 54 -2.04 6.97 -16.38
N PHE A 55 -1.20 6.46 -15.48
CA PHE A 55 -0.68 7.25 -14.36
C PHE A 55 0.02 8.53 -14.85
N ALA A 56 0.94 8.41 -15.81
CA ALA A 56 1.68 9.55 -16.34
C ALA A 56 0.76 10.58 -17.01
N VAL A 57 -0.23 10.13 -17.80
CA VAL A 57 -1.20 11.00 -18.47
C VAL A 57 -2.07 11.74 -17.44
N PHE A 58 -2.64 11.03 -16.46
CA PHE A 58 -3.46 11.67 -15.43
C PHE A 58 -2.64 12.65 -14.57
N PHE A 59 -1.43 12.27 -14.19
CA PHE A 59 -0.57 13.13 -13.40
C PHE A 59 -0.22 14.44 -14.12
N VAL A 60 0.18 14.36 -15.40
CA VAL A 60 0.48 15.54 -16.22
C VAL A 60 -0.75 16.40 -16.45
N LEU A 61 -1.92 15.79 -16.71
CA LEU A 61 -3.17 16.54 -16.90
C LEU A 61 -3.61 17.25 -15.61
N SER A 62 -3.52 16.58 -14.45
CA SER A 62 -3.87 17.17 -13.15
C SER A 62 -2.95 18.32 -12.76
N ILE A 63 -1.63 18.18 -13.01
CA ILE A 63 -0.68 19.28 -12.80
C ILE A 63 -0.94 20.44 -13.78
N GLY A 64 -1.19 20.13 -15.06
CA GLY A 64 -1.51 21.15 -16.06
C GLY A 64 -2.79 21.92 -15.71
N LEU A 65 -3.80 21.23 -15.20
CA LEU A 65 -5.05 21.82 -14.74
C LEU A 65 -4.82 22.69 -13.48
N TYR A 66 -3.98 22.24 -12.55
CA TYR A 66 -3.58 23.04 -11.39
C TYR A 66 -2.86 24.34 -11.79
N CYS A 67 -1.90 24.28 -12.71
CA CYS A 67 -1.22 25.46 -13.25
C CYS A 67 -2.20 26.41 -13.96
N GLY A 68 -3.23 25.88 -14.64
CA GLY A 68 -4.24 26.67 -15.33
C GLY A 68 -5.27 27.35 -14.40
N PHE A 69 -5.54 26.77 -13.23
CA PHE A 69 -6.57 27.26 -12.29
C PHE A 69 -5.99 27.85 -10.99
N GLN A 70 -4.69 28.10 -10.95
CA GLN A 70 -3.99 28.65 -9.78
C GLN A 70 -4.72 29.85 -9.13
N SER A 71 -5.19 30.79 -9.95
CA SER A 71 -5.90 31.99 -9.48
C SER A 71 -7.29 31.71 -8.88
N VAL A 72 -7.97 30.64 -9.33
CA VAL A 72 -9.31 30.27 -8.84
C VAL A 72 -9.18 29.45 -7.55
N ILE A 73 -8.18 28.58 -7.49
CA ILE A 73 -7.92 27.73 -6.32
C ILE A 73 -7.50 28.57 -5.12
N GLU A 74 -6.65 29.60 -5.30
CA GLU A 74 -6.29 30.54 -4.21
C GLU A 74 -7.52 31.29 -3.68
N ASP A 75 -8.43 31.76 -4.56
CA ASP A 75 -9.64 32.48 -4.12
C ASP A 75 -10.63 31.57 -3.37
N VAL A 76 -10.78 30.32 -3.81
CA VAL A 76 -11.60 29.31 -3.13
C VAL A 76 -11.00 28.92 -1.78
N PHE A 77 -9.68 28.74 -1.69
CA PHE A 77 -8.99 28.39 -0.45
C PHE A 77 -9.06 29.51 0.59
N ASN A 78 -8.98 30.77 0.16
CA ASN A 78 -9.18 31.94 1.03
C ASN A 78 -10.63 32.02 1.55
N ARG A 79 -11.63 31.64 0.75
CA ARG A 79 -13.02 31.53 1.20
C ARG A 79 -13.25 30.33 2.13
N LEU A 80 -12.52 29.23 1.94
CA LEU A 80 -12.63 28.05 2.80
C LEU A 80 -11.96 28.26 4.16
N SER A 81 -10.75 28.84 4.18
CA SER A 81 -10.02 29.12 5.42
C SER A 81 -10.77 30.11 6.32
N THR A 82 -11.49 31.07 5.75
CA THR A 82 -12.35 31.99 6.51
C THR A 82 -13.56 31.28 7.14
N LEU A 83 -14.06 30.20 6.54
CA LEU A 83 -15.12 29.36 7.13
C LEU A 83 -14.59 28.47 8.26
N PHE A 84 -13.37 27.92 8.11
CA PHE A 84 -12.74 27.11 9.16
C PHE A 84 -12.32 27.95 10.37
N ARG A 85 -11.77 29.15 10.16
CA ARG A 85 -11.43 30.09 11.24
C ARG A 85 -12.66 30.61 11.99
N ARG A 86 -13.82 30.71 11.31
CA ARG A 86 -15.11 31.05 11.96
C ARG A 86 -15.60 29.95 12.91
N ARG A 87 -15.20 28.70 12.67
CA ARG A 87 -15.60 27.54 13.47
C ARG A 87 -14.78 27.40 14.75
N GLU A 88 -13.50 27.81 14.75
CA GLU A 88 -12.69 27.91 15.96
C GLU A 88 -13.18 29.01 16.92
N VAL A 89 -13.66 30.14 16.41
CA VAL A 89 -14.13 31.27 17.25
C VAL A 89 -15.50 30.98 17.91
N MET A 90 -16.27 30.01 17.43
CA MET A 90 -17.58 29.65 18.00
C MET A 90 -17.53 28.59 19.12
N ALA A 91 -16.36 28.02 19.45
CA ALA A 91 -16.26 26.89 20.37
C ALA A 91 -16.00 27.25 21.85
N ILE A 92 -15.91 28.53 22.23
CA ILE A 92 -15.72 28.92 23.63
C ILE A 92 -16.67 30.07 23.98
N ALA A 93 -17.82 29.74 24.58
CA ALA A 93 -18.47 30.44 25.70
C ALA A 93 -19.95 30.00 25.84
N GLU A 94 -20.20 28.99 26.67
CA GLU A 94 -21.41 29.00 27.50
C GLU A 94 -20.97 29.26 28.94
N THR A 95 -21.22 30.47 29.44
CA THR A 95 -21.39 30.68 30.87
C THR A 95 -22.63 31.51 31.13
N THR A 96 -23.42 30.99 32.05
CA THR A 96 -24.62 31.56 32.65
C THR A 96 -24.30 32.92 33.27
N THR A 97 -25.32 33.78 33.38
CA THR A 97 -25.33 35.14 33.96
C THR A 97 -24.99 36.25 32.97
N GLY A 98 -26.04 36.91 32.47
CA GLY A 98 -25.92 38.05 31.55
C GLY A 98 -25.55 39.34 32.26
N GLU A 99 -24.47 39.96 31.82
CA GLU A 99 -24.29 41.42 31.79
C GLU A 99 -23.23 41.79 30.74
N GLN A 100 -23.57 42.67 29.80
CA GLN A 100 -22.65 43.22 28.81
C GLN A 100 -22.04 44.51 29.33
N ILE A 101 -20.71 44.59 29.47
CA ILE A 101 -19.99 45.86 29.54
C ILE A 101 -18.72 45.77 28.68
N ALA A 102 -18.60 46.73 27.76
CA ALA A 102 -17.50 46.90 26.83
C ALA A 102 -16.38 47.75 27.45
N ILE A 103 -15.10 47.37 27.27
CA ILE A 103 -13.93 48.28 27.37
C ILE A 103 -12.82 47.83 26.38
N PRO A 104 -12.20 48.75 25.61
CA PRO A 104 -11.22 48.45 24.56
C PRO A 104 -9.73 48.51 24.99
N SER A 105 -8.89 47.79 24.23
CA SER A 105 -7.47 47.97 23.84
C SER A 105 -6.45 48.60 24.81
N VAL A 106 -5.36 47.88 25.09
CA VAL A 106 -4.07 48.45 25.56
C VAL A 106 -2.90 47.78 24.82
N GLU A 107 -2.03 48.64 24.29
CA GLU A 107 -0.78 48.40 23.55
C GLU A 107 0.34 47.81 24.44
N GLU A 108 1.30 47.13 23.80
CA GLU A 108 2.59 46.70 24.36
C GLU A 108 3.46 47.86 24.86
N PRO A 109 4.28 47.67 25.91
CA PRO A 109 5.44 48.52 26.17
C PRO A 109 6.76 47.88 25.70
N GLU A 110 7.54 48.64 24.93
CA GLU A 110 8.95 48.43 24.62
C GLU A 110 9.85 48.43 25.89
N PRO A 111 11.03 47.78 25.87
CA PRO A 111 12.09 48.08 26.84
C PRO A 111 13.14 49.06 26.25
N ALA A 112 13.33 50.18 26.94
CA ALA A 112 14.36 51.18 26.67
C ALA A 112 15.62 50.98 27.55
N MET A 113 16.79 50.99 26.88
CA MET A 113 18.03 51.75 27.17
C MET A 113 18.63 51.83 28.60
N MET A 114 19.88 51.34 28.73
CA MET A 114 20.99 51.92 29.52
C MET A 114 22.28 51.14 29.13
N GLY A 115 23.49 51.65 28.87
CA GLY A 115 24.11 52.98 28.80
C GLY A 115 25.64 52.79 28.95
N TYR A 116 26.44 53.37 28.00
CA TYR A 116 27.91 53.61 28.01
C TYR A 116 28.85 52.39 27.89
N SER A 117 30.00 52.38 27.17
CA SER A 117 30.86 53.40 26.54
C SER A 117 31.89 52.73 25.60
N ALA A 118 32.38 53.42 24.56
CA ALA A 118 33.44 52.99 23.62
C ALA A 118 34.88 53.22 24.20
N PRO A 119 36.00 52.75 23.58
CA PRO A 119 36.47 53.27 22.29
C PRO A 119 37.16 52.29 21.30
N VAL A 120 36.89 52.55 20.01
CA VAL A 120 37.77 52.60 18.81
C VAL A 120 39.21 52.04 18.86
N GLN A 121 39.54 51.19 17.87
CA GLN A 121 40.75 51.20 17.00
C GLN A 121 40.48 50.21 15.83
N GLY A 122 40.36 50.63 14.56
CA GLY A 122 41.44 50.80 13.56
C GLY A 122 41.90 49.43 13.02
N VAL A 123 42.01 49.06 11.75
CA VAL A 123 42.39 49.72 10.48
C VAL A 123 42.29 48.62 9.37
N VAL A 124 41.78 48.97 8.17
CA VAL A 124 42.22 48.68 6.76
C VAL A 124 42.87 47.29 6.47
N ALA A 125 42.59 46.50 5.41
CA ALA A 125 42.44 46.73 3.97
C ALA A 125 41.83 45.45 3.33
N GLU A 126 40.93 45.50 2.34
CA GLU A 126 41.25 45.50 0.89
C GLU A 126 42.38 44.55 0.46
N ASN A 127 42.02 43.42 -0.17
CA ASN A 127 42.29 43.14 -1.59
C ASN A 127 42.02 41.66 -1.94
N CYS A 128 41.17 41.43 -2.93
CA CYS A 128 41.24 40.23 -3.79
C CYS A 128 42.44 40.38 -4.74
N PRO A 129 43.02 39.29 -5.26
CA PRO A 129 42.63 38.96 -6.63
C PRO A 129 42.64 37.46 -6.99
N GLU A 130 41.72 37.14 -7.91
CA GLU A 130 41.90 36.39 -9.16
C GLU A 130 42.25 34.89 -9.18
N MET A 131 41.68 34.28 -10.21
CA MET A 131 41.39 32.89 -10.48
C MET A 131 42.58 32.16 -11.12
N THR A 132 42.82 30.90 -10.75
CA THR A 132 43.45 29.92 -11.66
C THR A 132 43.11 28.49 -11.24
N PHE A 133 42.54 27.71 -12.15
CA PHE A 133 42.47 26.25 -12.06
C PHE A 133 43.70 25.65 -12.76
N PRO A 134 44.29 24.57 -12.22
CA PRO A 134 44.37 23.35 -13.03
C PRO A 134 44.30 22.01 -12.25
N ASN A 135 43.49 21.09 -12.81
CA ASN A 135 43.71 19.65 -13.05
C ASN A 135 44.49 18.72 -12.08
N ASP A 136 43.75 17.69 -11.65
CA ASP A 136 44.03 16.23 -11.72
C ASP A 136 44.71 15.46 -10.55
N TYR A 137 44.10 14.28 -10.30
CA TYR A 137 44.46 13.09 -9.49
C TYR A 137 44.53 13.12 -7.95
N ASN A 138 43.65 12.28 -7.38
CA ASN A 138 43.80 11.38 -6.23
C ASN A 138 44.71 11.79 -5.07
N GLU A 139 44.09 12.16 -3.95
CA GLU A 139 44.51 11.75 -2.61
C GLU A 139 43.25 11.70 -1.73
N GLU A 140 43.03 10.57 -1.06
CA GLU A 140 42.05 10.42 0.01
C GLU A 140 42.39 11.45 1.09
N ILE A 141 41.49 12.41 1.33
CA ILE A 141 41.56 13.26 2.51
C ILE A 141 41.01 12.43 3.66
N GLU A 142 41.89 11.82 4.46
CA GLU A 142 41.58 11.44 5.83
C GLU A 142 41.11 12.70 6.56
N GLU A 143 39.83 12.77 6.93
CA GLU A 143 39.34 13.77 7.87
C GLU A 143 40.04 13.56 9.22
N ASP A 144 40.65 14.62 9.76
CA ASP A 144 41.26 14.64 11.08
C ASP A 144 40.25 14.19 12.16
N VAL A 145 40.35 12.94 12.60
CA VAL A 145 39.50 12.39 13.65
C VAL A 145 40.16 12.58 15.02
N GLU A 146 39.56 13.39 15.87
CA GLU A 146 40.01 13.62 17.25
C GLU A 146 39.53 12.48 18.17
N TYR A 147 40.42 11.91 19.00
CA TYR A 147 40.08 10.83 19.95
C TYR A 147 40.32 11.27 21.40
N LEU A 148 39.35 11.01 22.29
CA LEU A 148 39.52 11.12 23.75
C LEU A 148 40.00 9.80 24.32
N THR A 149 41.05 9.81 25.14
CA THR A 149 41.50 8.61 25.87
C THR A 149 41.06 8.71 27.32
N LEU A 150 40.23 7.77 27.79
CA LEU A 150 39.84 7.65 29.19
C LEU A 150 41.00 7.13 30.05
N GLU A 151 40.92 7.29 31.37
CA GLU A 151 41.98 6.88 32.33
C GLU A 151 42.28 5.36 32.31
N ASP A 152 41.38 4.54 31.77
CA ASP A 152 41.56 3.10 31.59
C ASP A 152 42.23 2.71 30.24
N GLY A 153 42.53 3.70 29.39
CA GLY A 153 43.17 3.51 28.09
C GLY A 153 42.20 3.38 26.90
N THR A 154 40.89 3.46 27.13
CA THR A 154 39.87 3.39 26.07
C THR A 154 39.87 4.67 25.21
N ARG A 155 39.98 4.53 23.88
CA ARG A 155 39.95 5.65 22.93
C ARG A 155 38.54 5.82 22.36
N ILE A 156 37.89 6.96 22.62
CA ILE A 156 36.58 7.35 22.11
C ILE A 156 36.76 8.31 20.93
N LYS A 157 36.16 7.99 19.79
CA LYS A 157 36.15 8.83 18.60
C LYS A 157 35.26 10.06 18.85
N ILE A 158 35.80 11.28 18.79
CA ILE A 158 34.99 12.50 18.79
C ILE A 158 34.62 12.80 17.33
N GLY A 159 33.36 12.55 17.00
CA GLY A 159 32.73 12.84 15.72
C GLY A 159 31.22 12.67 15.85
N ALA A 160 30.46 12.98 14.81
CA ALA A 160 29.04 12.64 14.78
C ALA A 160 28.88 11.12 14.95
N ILE A 161 28.35 10.70 16.10
CA ILE A 161 28.09 9.29 16.39
C ILE A 161 26.89 8.89 15.54
N ASP A 162 27.10 7.93 14.63
CA ASP A 162 25.98 7.28 13.95
C ASP A 162 25.21 6.48 15.01
N ILE A 163 23.93 6.80 15.19
CA ILE A 163 23.06 6.21 16.22
C ILE A 163 23.02 4.68 16.05
N ASP A 164 23.12 4.19 14.81
CA ASP A 164 23.16 2.76 14.54
C ASP A 164 24.40 2.10 15.16
N ASP A 165 25.54 2.79 15.31
CA ASP A 165 26.81 2.24 15.82
C ASP A 165 26.86 2.12 17.36
N VAL A 166 25.82 2.56 18.06
CA VAL A 166 25.71 2.45 19.52
C VAL A 166 25.09 1.11 19.90
N VAL A 167 25.81 0.31 20.68
CA VAL A 167 25.32 -0.97 21.22
C VAL A 167 25.17 -0.86 22.73
N PHE A 168 23.98 -1.18 23.24
CA PHE A 168 23.64 -1.18 24.66
C PHE A 168 23.81 -2.58 25.28
N ASP A 169 24.17 -2.64 26.56
CA ASP A 169 24.36 -3.90 27.30
C ASP A 169 23.04 -4.71 27.43
N ASN A 170 21.91 -4.01 27.54
CA ASN A 170 20.60 -4.67 27.52
C ASN A 170 20.17 -4.87 26.06
N LEU A 171 19.89 -6.11 25.69
CA LEU A 171 19.52 -6.46 24.33
C LEU A 171 18.23 -5.75 23.84
N GLU A 172 17.29 -5.46 24.76
CA GLU A 172 16.05 -4.74 24.44
C GLU A 172 16.28 -3.27 24.06
N ASP A 173 17.33 -2.65 24.60
CA ASP A 173 17.66 -1.24 24.36
C ASP A 173 18.28 -1.04 22.95
N ASN A 174 18.64 -2.13 22.27
CA ASN A 174 19.14 -2.14 20.89
C ASN A 174 18.02 -2.30 19.84
N ILE A 175 16.76 -2.43 20.27
CA ILE A 175 15.61 -2.59 19.36
C ILE A 175 15.22 -1.22 18.80
N THR A 176 15.21 -1.11 17.48
CA THR A 176 14.73 0.09 16.79
C THR A 176 13.22 0.24 17.01
N GLU A 177 12.80 1.37 17.57
CA GLU A 177 11.38 1.69 17.75
C GLU A 177 10.84 2.53 16.60
N TYR A 178 9.62 2.20 16.17
CA TYR A 178 8.91 2.92 15.11
C TYR A 178 7.55 3.37 15.63
N SER A 179 7.11 4.56 15.24
CA SER A 179 5.82 5.10 15.68
C SER A 179 4.62 4.44 14.96
N SER A 180 4.86 3.81 13.80
CA SER A 180 3.86 3.05 13.05
C SER A 180 4.48 1.98 12.15
N LEU A 181 3.64 1.02 11.71
CA LEU A 181 4.05 -0.02 10.77
C LEU A 181 4.40 0.58 9.41
N GLN A 182 3.74 1.68 9.03
CA GLN A 182 4.02 2.41 7.80
C GLN A 182 5.38 3.11 7.84
N GLU A 183 5.71 3.83 8.92
CA GLU A 183 7.04 4.43 9.10
C GLU A 183 8.14 3.36 9.06
N ARG A 184 7.87 2.20 9.67
CA ARG A 184 8.77 1.05 9.61
C ARG A 184 8.91 0.49 8.20
N ASP A 185 7.81 0.28 7.49
CA ASP A 185 7.82 -0.24 6.11
C ASP A 185 8.52 0.75 5.17
N GLU A 186 8.39 2.06 5.41
CA GLU A 186 9.14 3.12 4.72
C GLU A 186 10.63 3.10 5.08
N ALA A 187 10.98 2.89 6.35
CA ALA A 187 12.37 2.76 6.81
C ALA A 187 13.05 1.48 6.29
N ARG A 188 12.28 0.40 6.13
CA ARG A 188 12.70 -0.88 5.55
C ARG A 188 12.69 -0.82 4.01
N GLY A 189 11.91 0.07 3.38
CA GLY A 189 11.90 0.25 1.94
C GLY A 189 11.63 -1.05 1.16
N ASP A 190 12.49 -1.36 0.19
CA ASP A 190 12.37 -2.52 -0.69
C ASP A 190 12.94 -3.83 -0.08
N TYR A 191 13.38 -3.83 1.18
CA TYR A 191 14.04 -4.98 1.80
C TYR A 191 13.02 -5.98 2.39
N PRO A 192 12.91 -7.22 1.86
CA PRO A 192 11.87 -8.17 2.27
C PRO A 192 12.16 -8.83 3.62
N TYR A 193 11.10 -9.28 4.30
CA TYR A 193 11.22 -10.23 5.41
C TYR A 193 11.83 -11.54 4.94
N PHE A 194 12.50 -12.27 5.83
CA PHE A 194 13.14 -13.53 5.47
C PHE A 194 12.14 -14.53 4.87
N GLU A 195 10.92 -14.64 5.41
CA GLU A 195 9.88 -15.54 4.88
C GLU A 195 9.40 -15.17 3.47
N ASP A 196 9.30 -13.87 3.17
CA ASP A 196 8.94 -13.37 1.84
C ASP A 196 10.09 -13.57 0.85
N TYR A 197 11.34 -13.43 1.33
CA TYR A 197 12.55 -13.65 0.55
C TYR A 197 12.68 -15.12 0.13
N ILE A 198 12.61 -16.07 1.07
CA ILE A 198 12.72 -17.51 0.76
C ILE A 198 11.57 -18.02 -0.13
N GLY A 199 10.39 -17.40 -0.07
CA GLY A 199 9.24 -17.75 -0.93
C GLY A 199 9.51 -17.56 -2.43
N GLY A 200 10.55 -16.81 -2.80
CA GLY A 200 11.01 -16.61 -4.17
C GLY A 200 12.04 -17.64 -4.68
N HIS A 201 12.63 -18.46 -3.80
CA HIS A 201 13.74 -19.36 -4.12
C HIS A 201 13.29 -20.83 -4.31
N GLY A 202 14.10 -21.63 -5.02
CA GLY A 202 13.80 -23.03 -5.27
C GLY A 202 13.97 -23.90 -4.03
N LEU A 203 13.35 -25.09 -4.00
CA LEU A 203 13.46 -26.03 -2.88
C LEU A 203 14.91 -26.43 -2.56
N GLU A 204 15.77 -26.50 -3.58
CA GLU A 204 17.20 -26.79 -3.45
C GLU A 204 17.96 -25.65 -2.72
N ASP A 205 17.64 -24.40 -3.06
CA ASP A 205 18.28 -23.21 -2.49
C ASP A 205 17.89 -22.99 -1.02
N VAL A 206 16.67 -23.37 -0.65
CA VAL A 206 16.17 -23.33 0.74
C VAL A 206 16.84 -24.39 1.63
N LEU A 207 17.29 -25.51 1.04
CA LEU A 207 18.01 -26.57 1.75
C LEU A 207 19.48 -26.19 2.06
N GLU A 208 20.05 -25.22 1.35
CA GLU A 208 21.32 -24.57 1.68
C GLU A 208 21.09 -23.34 2.59
N SER A 209 20.40 -23.53 3.72
CA SER A 209 19.88 -22.43 4.56
C SER A 209 20.89 -21.34 4.94
N ASP A 210 22.15 -21.71 5.12
CA ASP A 210 23.19 -20.80 5.63
C ASP A 210 23.69 -19.83 4.54
N THR A 211 23.75 -20.25 3.27
CA THR A 211 24.18 -19.36 2.17
C THR A 211 23.08 -18.35 1.86
N LEU A 212 21.84 -18.82 1.79
CA LEU A 212 20.65 -18.02 1.53
C LEU A 212 20.36 -17.01 2.66
N TYR A 213 20.54 -17.42 3.92
CA TYR A 213 20.39 -16.53 5.07
C TYR A 213 21.42 -15.41 5.06
N ASN A 214 22.70 -15.73 4.81
CA ASN A 214 23.76 -14.72 4.75
C ASN A 214 23.57 -13.74 3.58
N GLU A 215 23.09 -14.22 2.43
CA GLU A 215 22.71 -13.36 1.31
C GLU A 215 21.59 -12.39 1.72
N TRP A 216 20.51 -12.90 2.33
CA TRP A 216 19.42 -12.08 2.84
C TRP A 216 19.89 -11.02 3.86
N VAL A 217 20.73 -11.41 4.83
CA VAL A 217 21.30 -10.48 5.83
C VAL A 217 22.07 -9.35 5.13
N SER A 218 22.86 -9.67 4.10
CA SER A 218 23.66 -8.66 3.38
C SER A 218 22.83 -7.58 2.68
N LEU A 219 21.58 -7.90 2.32
CA LEU A 219 20.64 -6.98 1.69
C LEU A 219 19.97 -6.05 2.71
N GLN A 220 19.98 -6.37 4.00
CA GLN A 220 19.25 -5.59 5.01
C GLN A 220 19.91 -4.23 5.30
N PRO A 221 19.12 -3.21 5.71
CA PRO A 221 19.65 -1.92 6.12
C PRO A 221 20.53 -2.05 7.38
N LYS A 222 21.41 -1.06 7.61
CA LYS A 222 22.49 -1.10 8.63
C LYS A 222 21.95 -1.42 10.03
N HIS A 223 20.89 -0.77 10.48
CA HIS A 223 20.25 -1.03 11.78
C HIS A 223 19.68 -2.46 11.91
N ILE A 224 19.00 -2.98 10.87
CA ILE A 224 18.46 -4.36 10.90
C ILE A 224 19.58 -5.40 10.92
N ARG A 225 20.68 -5.18 10.20
CA ARG A 225 21.84 -6.08 10.25
C ARG A 225 22.42 -6.18 11.66
N LYS A 226 22.48 -5.06 12.38
CA LYS A 226 22.97 -5.03 13.77
C LYS A 226 22.00 -5.71 14.73
N GLU A 227 20.70 -5.49 14.59
CA GLU A 227 19.70 -6.25 15.36
C GLU A 227 19.93 -7.76 15.18
N LEU A 228 20.12 -8.22 13.94
CA LEU A 228 20.38 -9.64 13.63
C LEU A 228 21.70 -10.15 14.23
N GLU A 229 22.78 -9.37 14.17
CA GLU A 229 24.08 -9.68 14.79
C GLU A 229 23.96 -9.83 16.31
N LEU A 230 23.10 -9.02 16.94
CA LEU A 230 22.82 -9.07 18.37
C LEU A 230 21.84 -10.19 18.76
N GLY A 231 21.28 -10.93 17.78
CA GLY A 231 20.33 -12.01 18.02
C GLY A 231 18.88 -11.55 18.18
N ILE A 232 18.55 -10.36 17.65
CA ILE A 232 17.18 -9.84 17.56
C ILE A 232 16.67 -10.09 16.14
N TYR A 233 15.52 -10.75 16.01
CA TYR A 233 14.95 -11.02 14.70
C TYR A 233 13.45 -10.77 14.66
N ARG A 234 13.00 -10.14 13.57
CA ARG A 234 11.61 -9.72 13.35
C ARG A 234 10.92 -10.65 12.37
N VAL A 235 9.71 -11.07 12.71
CA VAL A 235 8.86 -11.93 11.86
C VAL A 235 7.49 -11.32 11.70
N ARG A 236 6.89 -11.49 10.52
CA ARG A 236 5.51 -11.06 10.27
C ARG A 236 4.55 -12.10 10.87
N ALA A 237 3.69 -11.65 11.76
CA ALA A 237 2.55 -12.42 12.24
C ALA A 237 1.28 -11.97 11.51
N TYR A 238 0.36 -12.91 11.29
CA TYR A 238 -0.97 -12.61 10.78
C TYR A 238 -1.97 -12.70 11.95
N PRO A 239 -2.86 -11.71 12.12
CA PRO A 239 -3.82 -11.71 13.21
C PRO A 239 -4.73 -12.95 13.16
N LYS A 240 -5.19 -13.42 14.32
CA LYS A 240 -6.05 -14.62 14.45
C LYS A 240 -7.50 -14.42 13.99
N SER A 241 -7.89 -13.21 13.57
CA SER A 241 -9.25 -12.90 13.15
C SER A 241 -9.28 -11.97 11.92
N ASP A 242 -9.94 -12.43 10.85
CA ASP A 242 -10.19 -11.70 9.59
C ASP A 242 -11.43 -10.78 9.66
N ALA A 243 -11.93 -10.48 10.85
CA ALA A 243 -13.13 -9.66 11.00
C ALA A 243 -12.80 -8.18 10.75
N SER A 244 -12.91 -7.75 9.50
CA SER A 244 -12.90 -6.34 9.13
C SER A 244 -14.18 -5.69 9.63
N ILE A 245 -14.08 -4.84 10.65
CA ILE A 245 -15.20 -4.06 11.17
C ILE A 245 -15.04 -2.64 10.61
N GLY A 246 -16.11 -2.08 10.04
CA GLY A 246 -16.09 -0.74 9.45
C GLY A 246 -15.95 0.36 10.50
N CYS A 247 -15.17 1.41 10.18
CA CYS A 247 -14.83 2.60 10.99
C CYS A 247 -13.59 2.52 11.90
N PHE A 248 -12.57 1.75 11.51
CA PHE A 248 -11.35 1.54 12.29
C PHE A 248 -10.10 1.97 11.52
N THR A 249 -9.12 2.53 12.22
CA THR A 249 -7.75 2.69 11.71
C THR A 249 -6.96 1.40 11.95
N LYS A 250 -5.79 1.27 11.34
CA LYS A 250 -4.86 0.17 11.63
C LYS A 250 -3.73 0.67 12.52
N THR A 251 -3.43 -0.10 13.56
CA THR A 251 -2.30 0.18 14.46
C THR A 251 -1.30 -0.95 14.39
N ALA A 252 -0.01 -0.60 14.51
CA ALA A 252 1.08 -1.56 14.54
C ALA A 252 1.13 -2.25 15.90
N LYS A 253 1.25 -3.57 15.90
CA LYS A 253 1.45 -4.36 17.10
C LYS A 253 2.72 -5.18 16.98
N GLU A 254 3.38 -5.34 18.11
CA GLU A 254 4.50 -6.25 18.25
C GLU A 254 4.38 -7.06 19.54
N ASN A 255 4.91 -8.28 19.49
CA ASN A 255 5.09 -9.15 20.64
C ASN A 255 6.56 -9.56 20.71
N ARG A 256 7.23 -9.17 21.80
CA ARG A 256 8.64 -9.46 22.03
C ARG A 256 8.74 -10.76 22.85
N ILE A 257 9.33 -11.79 22.26
CA ILE A 257 9.49 -13.11 22.85
C ILE A 257 10.98 -13.35 23.11
N LYS A 258 11.35 -13.41 24.39
CA LYS A 258 12.69 -13.87 24.82
C LYS A 258 12.76 -15.39 24.69
N GLN A 259 13.78 -15.87 24.01
CA GLN A 259 14.01 -17.30 23.81
C GLN A 259 15.02 -17.85 24.81
N ASP A 260 14.93 -19.16 25.03
CA ASP A 260 15.80 -19.86 25.98
C ASP A 260 17.29 -19.81 25.57
N ASP A 261 17.59 -19.49 24.30
CA ASP A 261 18.94 -19.29 23.76
C ASP A 261 19.48 -17.86 23.94
N GLY A 262 18.74 -16.98 24.61
CA GLY A 262 19.10 -15.59 24.86
C GLY A 262 18.75 -14.62 23.73
N LYS A 263 18.14 -15.09 22.64
CA LYS A 263 17.68 -14.25 21.52
C LYS A 263 16.33 -13.62 21.77
N ILE A 264 16.02 -12.59 20.99
CA ILE A 264 14.71 -11.92 21.00
C ILE A 264 14.05 -12.11 19.63
N ARG A 265 12.86 -12.73 19.63
CA ARG A 265 11.98 -12.78 18.47
C ARG A 265 10.89 -11.73 18.62
N ILE A 266 10.76 -10.85 17.64
CA ILE A 266 9.70 -9.84 17.60
C ILE A 266 8.68 -10.28 16.55
N GLU A 267 7.47 -10.63 17.00
CA GLU A 267 6.34 -10.95 16.12
C GLU A 267 5.52 -9.68 15.87
N GLU A 268 5.33 -9.30 14.60
CA GLU A 268 4.75 -8.00 14.23
C GLU A 268 3.48 -8.19 13.38
N TRP A 269 2.38 -7.51 13.71
CA TRP A 269 1.14 -7.56 12.93
C TRP A 269 0.39 -6.21 12.92
N GLU A 270 -0.59 -6.08 12.03
CA GLU A 270 -1.56 -4.96 12.03
C GLU A 270 -2.82 -5.38 12.75
N GLU A 271 -3.34 -4.50 13.60
CA GLU A 271 -4.62 -4.70 14.29
C GLU A 271 -5.54 -3.50 14.07
N GLU A 272 -6.82 -3.79 13.79
CA GLU A 272 -7.86 -2.76 13.62
C GLU A 272 -8.20 -2.15 14.99
N ALA A 273 -8.21 -0.82 15.06
CA ALA A 273 -8.49 -0.07 16.28
C ALA A 273 -9.36 1.17 16.00
N TYR A 274 -10.20 1.53 16.95
CA TYR A 274 -11.02 2.73 16.92
C TYR A 274 -10.28 3.85 17.65
N ILE A 275 -10.23 5.03 17.04
CA ILE A 275 -9.70 6.25 17.69
C ILE A 275 -10.87 7.15 18.01
N ASP A 276 -11.01 7.54 19.28
CA ASP A 276 -12.04 8.48 19.70
C ASP A 276 -11.66 9.94 19.40
N ALA A 277 -12.57 10.88 19.71
CA ALA A 277 -12.33 12.31 19.48
C ALA A 277 -11.21 12.91 20.34
N ASN A 278 -10.79 12.23 21.40
CA ASN A 278 -9.69 12.64 22.28
C ASN A 278 -8.34 12.04 21.85
N GLY A 279 -8.35 11.11 20.89
CA GLY A 279 -7.16 10.40 20.43
C GLY A 279 -6.90 9.08 21.16
N ASP A 280 -7.82 8.62 22.01
CA ASP A 280 -7.67 7.35 22.72
C ASP A 280 -7.95 6.18 21.77
N VAL A 281 -7.13 5.12 21.90
CA VAL A 281 -7.15 3.95 21.01
C VAL A 281 -7.86 2.78 21.69
N TYR A 282 -8.89 2.25 21.04
CA TYR A 282 -9.70 1.13 21.52
C TYR A 282 -9.66 -0.05 20.56
N TYR A 283 -9.34 -1.25 21.06
CA TYR A 283 -9.27 -2.48 20.27
C TYR A 283 -10.60 -3.24 20.26
N SER A 284 -10.77 -4.14 19.30
CA SER A 284 -12.03 -4.86 19.06
C SER A 284 -12.53 -5.62 20.31
N ASP A 285 -11.62 -6.29 21.02
CA ASP A 285 -11.89 -6.99 22.28
C ASP A 285 -12.31 -6.04 23.41
N GLN A 286 -11.67 -4.87 23.50
CA GLN A 286 -12.01 -3.84 24.49
C GLN A 286 -13.37 -3.20 24.20
N ILE A 287 -13.69 -2.99 22.93
CA ILE A 287 -14.99 -2.49 22.50
C ILE A 287 -16.05 -3.55 22.74
N GLU A 288 -15.78 -4.82 22.43
CA GLU A 288 -16.71 -5.92 22.69
C GLU A 288 -16.96 -6.09 24.20
N ALA A 289 -15.91 -6.04 25.03
CA ALA A 289 -16.02 -6.06 26.48
C ALA A 289 -16.78 -4.84 27.02
N ALA A 290 -16.52 -3.64 26.49
CA ALA A 290 -17.26 -2.43 26.83
C ALA A 290 -18.74 -2.54 26.42
N LEU A 291 -19.04 -3.06 25.23
CA LEU A 291 -20.41 -3.29 24.75
C LEU A 291 -21.12 -4.36 25.59
N GLN A 292 -20.43 -5.42 26.02
CA GLN A 292 -20.98 -6.44 26.93
C GLN A 292 -21.25 -5.85 28.33
N ALA A 293 -20.33 -5.05 28.86
CA ALA A 293 -20.53 -4.33 30.12
C ALA A 293 -21.72 -3.35 30.02
N LEU A 294 -21.84 -2.62 28.90
CA LEU A 294 -22.94 -1.70 28.60
C LEU A 294 -24.29 -2.41 28.42
N LYS A 295 -24.32 -3.61 27.85
CA LYS A 295 -25.54 -4.44 27.77
C LYS A 295 -26.03 -4.92 29.14
N THR A 296 -25.11 -5.03 30.10
CA THR A 296 -25.38 -5.56 31.43
C THR A 296 -25.81 -4.47 32.41
N ASP A 297 -25.35 -3.23 32.23
CA ASP A 297 -25.68 -2.11 33.12
C ASP A 297 -26.96 -1.35 32.67
N LYS A 298 -28.00 -1.41 33.50
CA LYS A 298 -29.39 -1.11 33.12
C LYS A 298 -29.77 0.37 33.28
N GLN A 299 -28.86 1.30 33.02
CA GLN A 299 -29.14 2.74 33.00
C GLN A 299 -28.43 3.43 31.83
N HIS A 300 -29.19 3.79 30.79
CA HIS A 300 -28.64 4.35 29.57
C HIS A 300 -28.89 5.85 29.43
N SER A 301 -27.83 6.56 29.02
CA SER A 301 -27.88 7.84 28.30
C SER A 301 -28.36 7.61 26.85
N GLU A 302 -29.11 8.56 26.27
CA GLU A 302 -29.67 8.52 24.91
C GLU A 302 -28.59 8.22 23.84
N ILE A 303 -27.39 8.80 24.02
CA ILE A 303 -26.24 8.65 23.13
C ILE A 303 -25.74 7.19 23.11
N GLN A 304 -25.78 6.49 24.25
CA GLN A 304 -25.29 5.12 24.36
C GLN A 304 -26.22 4.12 23.67
N LYS A 305 -27.54 4.33 23.73
CA LYS A 305 -28.50 3.53 22.96
C LYS A 305 -28.32 3.74 21.46
N GLN A 306 -28.03 4.97 21.05
CA GLN A 306 -27.80 5.30 19.65
C GLN A 306 -26.56 4.61 19.10
N LEU A 307 -25.46 4.56 19.87
CA LEU A 307 -24.23 3.85 19.48
C LEU A 307 -24.45 2.33 19.37
N LEU A 308 -25.14 1.72 20.35
CA LEU A 308 -25.48 0.30 20.30
C LEU A 308 -26.35 -0.04 19.09
N LEU A 309 -27.35 0.79 18.79
CA LEU A 309 -28.21 0.62 17.63
C LEU A 309 -27.44 0.77 16.31
N GLN A 310 -26.53 1.74 16.22
CA GLN A 310 -25.67 1.91 15.03
C GLN A 310 -24.73 0.72 14.84
N HIS A 311 -24.14 0.20 15.91
CA HIS A 311 -23.29 -0.99 15.84
C HIS A 311 -24.09 -2.22 15.37
N GLU A 312 -25.30 -2.43 15.88
CA GLU A 312 -26.18 -3.51 15.43
C GLU A 312 -26.56 -3.38 13.95
N GLN A 313 -26.88 -2.16 13.50
CA GLN A 313 -27.17 -1.87 12.09
C GLN A 313 -25.95 -2.10 11.20
N CYS A 314 -24.76 -1.72 11.65
CA CYS A 314 -23.51 -1.96 10.94
C CYS A 314 -23.25 -3.46 10.78
N ASN A 315 -23.38 -4.24 11.87
CA ASN A 315 -23.20 -5.69 11.83
C ASN A 315 -24.24 -6.37 10.93
N ALA A 316 -25.50 -5.92 10.97
CA ALA A 316 -26.55 -6.43 10.10
C ALA A 316 -26.25 -6.15 8.61
N ALA A 317 -25.81 -4.93 8.28
CA ALA A 317 -25.42 -4.56 6.92
C ALA A 317 -24.19 -5.36 6.44
N HIS A 318 -23.22 -5.62 7.31
CA HIS A 318 -22.07 -6.47 6.99
C HIS A 318 -22.49 -7.93 6.72
N ALA A 319 -23.40 -8.47 7.52
CA ALA A 319 -23.92 -9.82 7.32
C ALA A 319 -24.69 -9.93 5.99
N GLU A 320 -25.50 -8.92 5.64
CA GLU A 320 -26.22 -8.86 4.37
C GLU A 320 -25.25 -8.79 3.18
N LEU A 321 -24.23 -7.94 3.24
CA LEU A 321 -23.19 -7.84 2.22
C LEU A 321 -22.44 -9.17 2.02
N ALA A 322 -22.07 -9.84 3.11
CA ALA A 322 -21.40 -11.14 3.05
C ALA A 322 -22.30 -12.22 2.40
N GLU A 323 -23.60 -12.18 2.66
CA GLU A 323 -24.56 -13.09 2.02
C GLU A 323 -24.71 -12.79 0.52
N GLU A 324 -24.74 -11.52 0.12
CA GLU A 324 -24.76 -11.10 -1.28
C GLU A 324 -23.49 -11.51 -2.03
N ASP A 325 -22.32 -11.29 -1.43
CA ASP A 325 -21.02 -11.68 -1.99
C ASP A 325 -20.93 -13.21 -2.15
N MET A 326 -21.42 -13.98 -1.18
CA MET A 326 -21.49 -15.44 -1.28
C MET A 326 -22.44 -15.88 -2.41
N LYS A 327 -23.62 -15.28 -2.53
CA LYS A 327 -24.57 -15.56 -3.63
C LYS A 327 -23.97 -15.24 -4.99
N PHE A 328 -23.26 -14.12 -5.10
CA PHE A 328 -22.57 -13.72 -6.33
C PHE A 328 -21.46 -14.71 -6.69
N SER A 329 -20.65 -15.13 -5.71
CA SER A 329 -19.60 -16.15 -5.89
C SER A 329 -20.16 -17.49 -6.35
N LEU A 330 -21.27 -17.95 -5.75
CA LEU A 330 -21.95 -19.18 -6.18
C LEU A 330 -22.45 -19.08 -7.63
N ALA A 331 -23.08 -17.97 -8.02
CA ALA A 331 -23.53 -17.76 -9.39
C ALA A 331 -22.36 -17.79 -10.39
N GLN A 332 -21.20 -17.22 -10.04
CA GLN A 332 -20.00 -17.31 -10.87
C GLN A 332 -19.51 -18.75 -11.03
N ILE A 333 -19.47 -19.53 -9.94
CA ILE A 333 -19.07 -20.95 -9.97
C ILE A 333 -20.01 -21.77 -10.87
N GLU A 334 -21.32 -21.58 -10.73
CA GLU A 334 -22.33 -22.24 -11.56
C GLU A 334 -22.15 -21.92 -13.04
N PHE A 335 -21.95 -20.63 -13.36
CA PHE A 335 -21.72 -20.20 -14.73
C PHE A 335 -20.43 -20.79 -15.31
N ILE A 336 -19.33 -20.78 -14.56
CA ILE A 336 -18.05 -21.34 -15.02
C ILE A 336 -18.20 -22.85 -15.27
N CYS A 337 -18.87 -23.59 -14.39
CA CYS A 337 -19.14 -25.01 -14.59
C CYS A 337 -20.02 -25.25 -15.83
N ALA A 338 -21.07 -24.44 -16.03
CA ALA A 338 -21.94 -24.55 -17.19
C ALA A 338 -21.19 -24.23 -18.49
N TYR A 339 -20.34 -23.19 -18.49
CA TYR A 339 -19.49 -22.82 -19.61
C TYR A 339 -18.48 -23.92 -19.94
N ILE A 340 -17.77 -24.45 -18.92
CA ILE A 340 -16.85 -25.57 -19.08
C ILE A 340 -17.58 -26.80 -19.62
N THR A 341 -18.75 -27.14 -19.09
CA THR A 341 -19.57 -28.24 -19.62
C THR A 341 -19.88 -28.03 -21.10
N PHE A 342 -20.39 -26.86 -21.46
CA PHE A 342 -20.74 -26.52 -22.83
C PHE A 342 -19.53 -26.63 -23.79
N MET A 343 -18.35 -26.18 -23.35
CA MET A 343 -17.14 -26.19 -24.18
C MET A 343 -16.39 -27.52 -24.19
N MET A 344 -16.39 -28.27 -23.08
CA MET A 344 -15.46 -29.38 -22.85
C MET A 344 -16.12 -30.77 -22.77
N GLN A 345 -17.43 -30.88 -22.55
CA GLN A 345 -18.13 -32.16 -22.47
C GLN A 345 -17.88 -33.10 -23.68
N PRO A 346 -17.77 -32.61 -24.94
CA PRO A 346 -17.46 -33.49 -26.07
C PRO A 346 -16.05 -34.10 -26.03
N TYR A 347 -15.13 -33.53 -25.26
CA TYR A 347 -13.70 -33.87 -25.28
C TYR A 347 -13.19 -34.54 -24.00
N LEU A 348 -14.05 -34.68 -22.98
CA LEU A 348 -13.71 -35.27 -21.67
C LEU A 348 -14.66 -36.42 -21.32
N GLU A 349 -14.13 -37.42 -20.61
CA GLU A 349 -14.97 -38.38 -19.88
C GLU A 349 -15.72 -37.68 -18.75
N ALA A 350 -16.82 -38.28 -18.27
CA ALA A 350 -17.65 -37.64 -17.25
C ALA A 350 -16.87 -37.37 -15.95
N ASP A 351 -16.01 -38.30 -15.52
CA ASP A 351 -15.17 -38.14 -14.34
C ASP A 351 -14.07 -37.09 -14.54
N GLU A 352 -13.46 -37.03 -15.74
CA GLU A 352 -12.48 -36.02 -16.10
C GLU A 352 -13.10 -34.61 -16.19
N LEU A 353 -14.35 -34.50 -16.66
CA LEU A 353 -15.11 -33.25 -16.63
C LEU A 353 -15.41 -32.81 -15.19
N GLN A 354 -15.72 -33.73 -14.28
CA GLN A 354 -15.91 -33.40 -12.86
C GLN A 354 -14.61 -32.93 -12.20
N LYS A 355 -13.45 -33.51 -12.53
CA LYS A 355 -12.14 -32.98 -12.09
C LYS A 355 -11.93 -31.56 -12.58
N LEU A 356 -12.28 -31.26 -13.83
CA LEU A 356 -12.17 -29.90 -14.37
C LEU A 356 -13.10 -28.90 -13.66
N HIS A 357 -14.34 -29.31 -13.33
CA HIS A 357 -15.23 -28.50 -12.50
C HIS A 357 -14.67 -28.25 -11.10
N HIS A 358 -14.12 -29.29 -10.46
CA HIS A 358 -13.50 -29.16 -9.15
C HIS A 358 -12.33 -28.17 -9.19
N ASN A 359 -11.43 -28.30 -10.17
CA ASN A 359 -10.33 -27.36 -10.39
C ASN A 359 -10.83 -25.93 -10.59
N ALA A 360 -11.89 -25.73 -11.39
CA ALA A 360 -12.45 -24.40 -11.62
C ALA A 360 -13.07 -23.80 -10.35
N LYS A 361 -13.75 -24.62 -9.53
CA LYS A 361 -14.33 -24.20 -8.26
C LYS A 361 -13.27 -23.78 -7.24
N ILE A 362 -12.18 -24.53 -7.08
CA ILE A 362 -11.11 -24.14 -6.16
C ILE A 362 -10.34 -22.90 -6.68
N TRP A 363 -10.34 -22.68 -8.00
CA TRP A 363 -9.70 -21.52 -8.63
C TRP A 363 -10.42 -20.18 -8.36
N THR A 364 -11.71 -20.21 -7.97
CA THR A 364 -12.44 -18.99 -7.60
C THR A 364 -12.07 -18.49 -6.20
N VAL A 365 -11.46 -19.33 -5.36
CA VAL A 365 -11.10 -19.02 -3.97
C VAL A 365 -9.60 -18.79 -3.83
N ASN A 366 -8.79 -19.63 -4.47
CA ASN A 366 -7.34 -19.54 -4.42
C ASN A 366 -6.80 -19.39 -5.85
N ALA A 367 -5.87 -18.46 -6.05
CA ALA A 367 -5.23 -18.26 -7.35
C ALA A 367 -4.31 -19.43 -7.74
N MET A 368 -3.73 -20.15 -6.77
CA MET A 368 -2.74 -21.21 -6.98
C MET A 368 -3.00 -22.49 -6.14
N PRO A 369 -4.20 -23.09 -6.18
CA PRO A 369 -4.49 -24.33 -5.46
C PRO A 369 -3.82 -25.54 -6.14
N PRO A 370 -3.72 -26.68 -5.43
CA PRO A 370 -3.23 -27.93 -6.02
C PRO A 370 -4.22 -28.46 -7.06
N PHE A 371 -3.98 -28.13 -8.33
CA PHE A 371 -4.80 -28.59 -9.44
C PHE A 371 -4.58 -30.06 -9.75
N THR A 372 -5.67 -30.79 -10.02
CA THR A 372 -5.62 -32.16 -10.49
C THR A 372 -5.57 -32.19 -12.03
N PRO A 373 -4.60 -32.85 -12.67
CA PRO A 373 -4.57 -32.96 -14.13
C PRO A 373 -5.81 -33.66 -14.70
N VAL A 374 -6.23 -33.26 -15.90
CA VAL A 374 -7.35 -33.86 -16.64
C VAL A 374 -6.91 -34.49 -17.95
N ASN A 375 -7.53 -35.61 -18.30
CA ASN A 375 -7.24 -36.35 -19.52
C ASN A 375 -8.29 -36.10 -20.62
N LEU A 376 -7.83 -35.65 -21.79
CA LEU A 376 -8.68 -35.50 -22.97
C LEU A 376 -8.97 -36.88 -23.59
N ARG A 377 -10.21 -37.10 -24.03
CA ARG A 377 -10.64 -38.30 -24.78
C ARG A 377 -9.92 -38.44 -26.13
N SER A 378 -9.56 -37.31 -26.74
CA SER A 378 -8.97 -37.26 -28.08
C SER A 378 -8.14 -36.00 -28.30
N ASN A 379 -7.30 -36.03 -29.34
CA ASN A 379 -6.44 -34.90 -29.74
C ASN A 379 -7.17 -33.90 -30.66
N HIS A 380 -8.50 -33.82 -30.59
CA HIS A 380 -9.28 -32.91 -31.43
C HIS A 380 -9.24 -31.44 -30.96
N LEU A 381 -8.86 -31.20 -29.70
CA LEU A 381 -8.53 -29.88 -29.19
C LEU A 381 -7.05 -29.58 -29.38
N THR A 382 -6.76 -28.40 -29.89
CA THR A 382 -5.40 -27.88 -30.03
C THR A 382 -4.90 -27.29 -28.71
N LYS A 383 -3.59 -27.03 -28.60
CA LYS A 383 -3.06 -26.30 -27.43
C LYS A 383 -3.65 -24.89 -27.36
N GLU A 384 -3.97 -24.30 -28.51
CA GLU A 384 -4.62 -23.00 -28.63
C GLU A 384 -6.02 -23.03 -28.00
N ASP A 385 -6.83 -24.06 -28.28
CA ASP A 385 -8.14 -24.23 -27.64
C ASP A 385 -8.06 -24.28 -26.12
N LEU A 386 -7.10 -25.05 -25.58
CA LEU A 386 -6.91 -25.20 -24.13
C LEU A 386 -6.44 -23.90 -23.47
N LYS A 387 -5.57 -23.14 -24.15
CA LYS A 387 -5.19 -21.79 -23.72
C LYS A 387 -6.39 -20.84 -23.73
N HIS A 388 -7.25 -20.90 -24.75
CA HIS A 388 -8.43 -20.04 -24.84
C HIS A 388 -9.43 -20.35 -23.73
N LEU A 389 -9.65 -21.62 -23.39
CA LEU A 389 -10.49 -22.00 -22.26
C LEU A 389 -9.96 -21.39 -20.96
N GLY A 390 -8.67 -21.60 -20.67
CA GLY A 390 -8.02 -21.05 -19.49
C GLY A 390 -8.07 -19.52 -19.47
N TYR A 391 -7.86 -18.87 -20.60
CA TYR A 391 -7.96 -17.42 -20.74
C TYR A 391 -9.37 -16.92 -20.45
N ASN A 392 -10.40 -17.51 -21.05
CA ASN A 392 -11.79 -17.07 -20.88
C ASN A 392 -12.24 -17.19 -19.42
N VAL A 393 -12.01 -18.35 -18.79
CA VAL A 393 -12.36 -18.57 -17.39
C VAL A 393 -11.51 -17.69 -16.47
N GLY A 394 -10.20 -17.67 -16.67
CA GLY A 394 -9.28 -16.92 -15.83
C GLY A 394 -9.48 -15.41 -15.90
N LYS A 395 -9.80 -14.85 -17.07
CA LYS A 395 -10.12 -13.43 -17.21
C LYS A 395 -11.49 -13.06 -16.68
N PHE A 396 -12.47 -13.95 -16.80
CA PHE A 396 -13.75 -13.78 -16.10
C PHE A 396 -13.56 -13.69 -14.58
N LEU A 397 -12.62 -14.48 -14.02
CA LEU A 397 -12.18 -14.41 -12.63
C LEU A 397 -11.17 -13.29 -12.33
N ARG A 398 -10.86 -12.42 -13.30
CA ARG A 398 -9.90 -11.29 -13.18
C ARG A 398 -8.47 -11.70 -12.80
N LEU A 399 -8.05 -12.90 -13.17
CA LEU A 399 -6.73 -13.43 -12.85
C LEU A 399 -5.64 -12.92 -13.80
N GLN A 400 -4.41 -12.89 -13.28
CA GLN A 400 -3.21 -12.49 -14.02
C GLN A 400 -2.77 -13.56 -15.02
N GLY A 401 -2.07 -13.14 -16.09
CA GLY A 401 -1.63 -14.02 -17.17
C GLY A 401 -0.80 -15.21 -16.69
N GLY A 402 0.18 -14.96 -15.82
CA GLY A 402 1.02 -16.01 -15.23
C GLY A 402 0.23 -17.06 -14.43
N VAL A 403 -0.79 -16.62 -13.67
CA VAL A 403 -1.68 -17.53 -12.93
C VAL A 403 -2.47 -18.41 -13.89
N ILE A 404 -3.03 -17.82 -14.94
CA ILE A 404 -3.77 -18.54 -16.00
C ILE A 404 -2.86 -19.55 -16.72
N ALA A 405 -1.63 -19.17 -17.03
CA ALA A 405 -0.67 -20.05 -17.70
C ALA A 405 -0.29 -21.27 -16.84
N ARG A 406 -0.15 -21.07 -15.52
CA ARG A 406 0.07 -22.17 -14.56
C ARG A 406 -1.13 -23.10 -14.47
N PHE A 407 -2.34 -22.56 -14.40
CA PHE A 407 -3.58 -23.35 -14.47
C PHE A 407 -3.60 -24.21 -15.73
N VAL A 408 -3.42 -23.61 -16.92
CA VAL A 408 -3.44 -24.33 -18.20
C VAL A 408 -2.38 -25.44 -18.22
N LYS A 409 -1.16 -25.16 -17.76
CA LYS A 409 -0.08 -26.17 -17.73
C LYS A 409 -0.37 -27.31 -16.76
N LYS A 410 -0.90 -27.03 -15.57
CA LYS A 410 -1.13 -28.04 -14.52
C LYS A 410 -2.37 -28.88 -14.81
N VAL A 411 -3.45 -28.25 -15.25
CA VAL A 411 -4.72 -28.95 -15.56
C VAL A 411 -4.58 -29.76 -16.85
N PHE A 412 -3.97 -29.20 -17.90
CA PHE A 412 -3.74 -29.90 -19.16
C PHE A 412 -2.29 -30.36 -19.30
N GLU A 413 -1.81 -31.15 -18.34
CA GLU A 413 -0.41 -31.53 -18.20
C GLU A 413 0.17 -32.17 -19.47
N LYS A 414 -0.46 -33.23 -19.99
CA LYS A 414 0.03 -33.96 -21.18
C LYS A 414 0.25 -33.05 -22.40
N PRO A 415 -0.71 -32.21 -22.83
CA PRO A 415 -0.48 -31.26 -23.92
C PRO A 415 0.66 -30.25 -23.69
N PHE A 416 0.95 -29.88 -22.44
CA PHE A 416 1.88 -28.79 -22.11
C PHE A 416 3.14 -29.22 -21.35
N GLU A 417 3.41 -30.52 -21.25
CA GLU A 417 4.56 -31.12 -20.55
C GLU A 417 5.87 -30.38 -20.89
N ASN A 418 6.18 -30.31 -22.19
CA ASN A 418 7.38 -29.68 -22.74
C ASN A 418 7.24 -28.17 -23.04
N THR A 419 6.20 -27.50 -22.54
CA THR A 419 5.98 -26.07 -22.81
C THR A 419 6.24 -25.24 -21.55
N HIS A 420 7.15 -24.26 -21.62
CA HIS A 420 7.40 -23.37 -20.49
C HIS A 420 6.19 -22.47 -20.18
N ILE A 421 5.96 -22.20 -18.89
CA ILE A 421 4.83 -21.37 -18.42
C ILE A 421 4.84 -20.00 -19.09
N ARG A 422 6.01 -19.35 -19.18
CA ARG A 422 6.17 -18.05 -19.84
C ARG A 422 5.73 -18.06 -21.31
N THR A 423 5.99 -19.16 -22.01
CA THR A 423 5.54 -19.35 -23.40
C THR A 423 4.03 -19.49 -23.49
N ILE A 424 3.41 -20.19 -22.54
CA ILE A 424 1.94 -20.32 -22.46
C ILE A 424 1.33 -18.95 -22.20
N GLU A 425 1.84 -18.20 -21.22
CA GLU A 425 1.39 -16.86 -20.84
C GLU A 425 1.40 -15.89 -22.03
N GLN A 426 2.53 -15.79 -22.73
CA GLN A 426 2.67 -14.90 -23.89
C GLN A 426 1.72 -15.24 -25.03
N LYS A 427 1.30 -16.52 -25.13
CA LYS A 427 0.49 -17.05 -26.22
C LYS A 427 -0.93 -17.41 -25.81
N LEU A 428 -1.42 -16.93 -24.66
CA LEU A 428 -2.77 -17.24 -24.14
C LEU A 428 -3.89 -16.90 -25.12
N ARG A 429 -3.70 -15.85 -25.93
CA ARG A 429 -4.66 -15.37 -26.94
C ARG A 429 -4.25 -15.68 -28.39
N GLU A 430 -3.19 -16.46 -28.56
CA GLU A 430 -2.64 -16.73 -29.89
C GLU A 430 -3.58 -17.67 -30.66
N LYS A 431 -4.08 -17.19 -31.80
CA LYS A 431 -4.85 -17.97 -32.76
C LYS A 431 -3.94 -18.38 -33.91
N LYS A 432 -3.88 -19.67 -34.23
CA LYS A 432 -2.98 -20.23 -35.28
C LYS A 432 -3.72 -20.76 -36.49
N SER A 433 -5.03 -20.94 -36.39
CA SER A 433 -5.89 -21.47 -37.44
C SER A 433 -7.20 -20.69 -37.47
N ASN A 434 -8.14 -21.12 -38.30
CA ASN A 434 -9.56 -20.76 -38.17
C ASN A 434 -10.38 -21.95 -37.65
N LYS A 435 -9.70 -23.02 -37.22
CA LYS A 435 -10.29 -24.30 -36.80
C LYS A 435 -10.33 -24.48 -35.28
N GLU A 436 -9.90 -23.48 -34.50
CA GLU A 436 -10.07 -23.48 -33.05
C GLU A 436 -11.55 -23.58 -32.71
N ARG A 437 -11.86 -24.54 -31.86
CA ARG A 437 -13.21 -24.89 -31.41
C ARG A 437 -13.63 -24.06 -30.21
N ILE A 438 -12.65 -23.56 -29.45
CA ILE A 438 -12.89 -22.69 -28.29
C ILE A 438 -12.54 -21.25 -28.70
N PRO A 439 -13.54 -20.37 -28.93
CA PRO A 439 -13.30 -18.98 -29.27
C PRO A 439 -12.79 -18.20 -28.05
N ILE A 440 -11.93 -17.21 -28.28
CA ILE A 440 -11.56 -16.23 -27.25
C ILE A 440 -12.73 -15.26 -27.08
N HIS A 441 -13.10 -14.99 -25.84
CA HIS A 441 -14.10 -14.00 -25.49
C HIS A 441 -13.46 -12.75 -24.89
N THR A 442 -14.02 -11.59 -25.20
CA THR A 442 -13.74 -10.36 -24.45
C THR A 442 -14.48 -10.38 -23.10
N ASN A 443 -14.08 -9.51 -22.17
CA ASN A 443 -14.76 -9.40 -20.88
C ASN A 443 -16.26 -9.09 -21.04
N ASP A 444 -16.62 -8.17 -21.94
CA ASP A 444 -18.02 -7.83 -22.23
C ASP A 444 -18.81 -9.03 -22.78
N GLN A 445 -18.18 -9.86 -23.61
CA GLN A 445 -18.82 -11.08 -24.12
C GLN A 445 -19.04 -12.10 -23.01
N MET A 446 -18.06 -12.32 -22.13
CA MET A 446 -18.23 -13.20 -20.97
C MET A 446 -19.31 -12.69 -20.02
N ASP A 447 -19.38 -11.37 -19.79
CA ASP A 447 -20.41 -10.74 -18.97
C ASP A 447 -21.81 -10.89 -19.59
N LYS A 448 -21.94 -10.78 -20.91
CA LYS A 448 -23.19 -11.05 -21.64
C LYS A 448 -23.63 -12.50 -21.49
N LEU A 449 -22.70 -13.45 -21.62
CA LEU A 449 -22.98 -14.87 -21.39
C LEU A 449 -23.39 -15.13 -19.95
N PHE A 450 -22.72 -14.52 -18.98
CA PHE A 450 -23.04 -14.65 -17.56
C PHE A 450 -24.44 -14.13 -17.25
N LYS A 451 -24.80 -12.93 -17.72
CA LYS A 451 -26.15 -12.37 -17.56
C LYS A 451 -27.22 -13.23 -18.23
N HIS A 452 -26.92 -13.80 -19.40
CA HIS A 452 -27.83 -14.73 -20.07
C HIS A 452 -28.04 -16.00 -19.24
N PHE A 453 -26.95 -16.59 -18.73
CA PHE A 453 -26.99 -17.75 -17.86
C PHE A 453 -27.79 -17.49 -16.59
N GLN A 454 -27.59 -16.35 -15.92
CA GLN A 454 -28.38 -15.98 -14.74
C GLN A 454 -29.89 -15.87 -15.03
N ARG A 455 -30.26 -15.50 -16.26
CA ARG A 455 -31.67 -15.33 -16.64
C ARG A 455 -32.34 -16.61 -17.15
N TYR A 456 -31.60 -17.47 -17.83
CA TYR A 456 -32.16 -18.61 -18.58
C TYR A 456 -31.59 -19.98 -18.17
N GLY A 457 -30.54 -20.03 -17.36
CA GLY A 457 -29.94 -21.25 -16.84
C GLY A 457 -29.12 -22.05 -17.86
N ASN A 458 -28.80 -21.48 -19.04
CA ASN A 458 -28.03 -22.16 -20.09
C ASN A 458 -26.98 -21.25 -20.74
N ILE A 459 -26.02 -21.88 -21.43
CA ILE A 459 -24.99 -21.19 -22.22
C ILE A 459 -25.45 -21.12 -23.67
N ASN A 460 -25.44 -19.92 -24.24
CA ASN A 460 -25.81 -19.69 -25.63
C ASN A 460 -24.82 -18.70 -26.27
N LEU A 461 -23.92 -19.19 -27.12
CA LEU A 461 -22.93 -18.35 -27.81
C LEU A 461 -23.53 -17.47 -28.91
N ASP A 462 -24.71 -17.79 -29.44
CA ASP A 462 -25.32 -17.05 -30.55
C ASP A 462 -25.71 -15.62 -30.15
N ILE A 463 -25.89 -15.37 -28.85
CA ILE A 463 -26.18 -14.02 -28.33
C ILE A 463 -25.01 -13.06 -28.58
N LEU A 464 -23.80 -13.58 -28.80
CA LEU A 464 -22.61 -12.76 -29.07
C LEU A 464 -22.54 -12.30 -30.52
N ASN A 465 -23.28 -12.95 -31.43
CA ASN A 465 -23.35 -12.61 -32.85
C ASN A 465 -24.48 -11.63 -33.18
N ARG A 466 -25.41 -11.41 -32.24
CA ARG A 466 -26.49 -10.41 -32.35
C ARG A 466 -26.00 -9.09 -31.75
N ALA A 467 -25.25 -8.33 -32.53
CA ALA A 467 -24.96 -6.92 -32.26
C ALA A 467 -25.85 -6.03 -33.12
#